data_AF-D6ZDJ8-F1
#
_entry.id   AF-D6ZDJ8-F1
#
_cell.length_a   1.000
_cell.length_b   1.000
_cell.length_c   1.000
_cell.angle_alpha   90.00
_cell.angle_beta   90.00
_cell.angle_gamma   90.00
#
_symmetry.space_group_name_H-M   'P 1'
#
loop_
_entity.id
_entity.type
_entity.pdbx_description
1 polymer ?
#
loop_
_entity_poly.entity_id
_entity_poly.type
_entity_poly.pdbx_seq_one_letter_code
_entity_poly.pdbx_strand_id
1 'polypeptide(L)'
;MFRNFDDAEKYMLFLLASGAYMMNRLGFLSIEWSNRGVAPWARVENLEPEVEYSEKFSVSIEGESGDRGWMKERDAIIFSQIARLAYEELDAKLREGIPPEWFTLEIAEA
;
A
#
# COMPACT_ATOMS: atom_id res chain seq x y z
N MET A 1 -11.81 -1.40 4.00
CA MET A 1 -11.71 -1.33 5.46
C MET A 1 -10.71 -2.34 6.00
N PHE A 2 -9.67 -1.85 6.67
CA PHE A 2 -8.68 -2.66 7.37
C PHE A 2 -9.24 -3.26 8.67
N ARG A 3 -8.73 -4.42 9.07
CA ARG A 3 -9.09 -5.06 10.35
C ARG A 3 -8.19 -4.64 11.52
N ASN A 4 -6.99 -4.16 11.25
CA ASN A 4 -6.07 -3.67 12.27
C ASN A 4 -5.47 -2.31 11.87
N PHE A 5 -4.95 -1.60 12.87
CA PHE A 5 -4.44 -0.25 12.71
C PHE A 5 -3.10 -0.20 11.99
N ASP A 6 -2.20 -1.15 12.25
CA ASP A 6 -0.89 -1.28 11.61
C ASP A 6 -1.00 -1.34 10.07
N ASP A 7 -1.95 -2.12 9.55
CA ASP A 7 -2.22 -2.20 8.12
C ASP A 7 -2.77 -0.88 7.55
N ALA A 8 -3.61 -0.18 8.32
CA ALA A 8 -4.11 1.13 7.92
C ALA A 8 -2.99 2.18 7.89
N GLU A 9 -2.08 2.18 8.88
CA GLU A 9 -0.93 3.09 8.92
C GLU A 9 0.01 2.87 7.73
N LYS A 10 0.37 1.61 7.44
CA LYS A 10 1.19 1.26 6.27
C LYS A 10 0.54 1.70 4.96
N TYR A 11 -0.76 1.46 4.83
CA TYR A 11 -1.47 1.87 3.61
C TYR A 11 -1.55 3.40 3.47
N MET A 12 -1.76 4.12 4.57
CA MET A 12 -1.72 5.58 4.57
C MET A 12 -0.34 6.11 4.19
N LEU A 13 0.74 5.52 4.72
CA LEU A 13 2.11 5.86 4.34
C LEU A 13 2.33 5.68 2.82
N PHE A 14 1.88 4.55 2.26
CA PHE A 14 1.93 4.30 0.82
C PHE A 14 1.16 5.36 0.00
N LEU A 15 -0.03 5.76 0.44
CA LEU A 15 -0.83 6.77 -0.26
C LEU A 15 -0.15 8.14 -0.25
N LEU A 16 0.42 8.55 0.89
CA LEU A 16 1.16 9.80 1.02
C LEU A 16 2.41 9.80 0.13
N ALA A 17 3.18 8.71 0.15
CA ALA A 17 4.34 8.55 -0.71
C ALA A 17 3.94 8.59 -2.19
N SER A 18 2.91 7.85 -2.59
CA SER A 18 2.40 7.85 -3.97
C SER A 18 2.00 9.25 -4.45
N GLY A 19 1.36 10.03 -3.58
CA GLY A 19 1.05 11.44 -3.84
C GLY A 19 2.31 12.28 -4.07
N ALA A 20 3.32 12.13 -3.21
CA ALA A 20 4.60 12.83 -3.36
C ALA A 20 5.34 12.45 -4.65
N TYR A 21 5.40 11.17 -5.01
CA TYR A 21 6.01 10.71 -6.27
C TYR A 21 5.32 11.33 -7.49
N MET A 22 3.99 11.36 -7.48
CA MET A 22 3.20 11.95 -8.56
C MET A 22 3.46 13.44 -8.70
N MET A 23 3.43 14.21 -7.61
CA MET A 23 3.65 15.66 -7.65
C MET A 23 5.05 16.01 -8.16
N ASN A 24 6.03 15.15 -7.89
CA ASN A 24 7.42 15.36 -8.28
C ASN A 24 7.85 14.62 -9.55
N ARG A 25 6.91 14.01 -10.28
CA ARG A 25 7.14 13.30 -11.56
C ARG A 25 8.17 12.16 -11.46
N LEU A 26 8.26 11.51 -10.29
CA LEU A 26 9.16 10.38 -10.04
C LEU A 26 8.59 9.02 -10.50
N GLY A 27 7.45 9.03 -11.18
CA GLY A 27 6.71 7.83 -11.60
C GLY A 27 5.50 7.53 -10.72
N PHE A 28 4.81 6.43 -11.02
CA PHE A 28 3.61 6.01 -10.29
C PHE A 28 3.85 4.65 -9.64
N LEU A 29 4.29 4.65 -8.37
CA LEU A 29 4.48 3.43 -7.57
C LEU A 29 3.23 2.55 -7.59
N SER A 30 2.04 3.17 -7.51
CA SER A 30 0.76 2.48 -7.60
C SER A 30 0.56 1.73 -8.92
N ILE A 31 1.02 2.26 -10.06
CA ILE A 31 0.92 1.59 -11.36
C ILE A 31 1.92 0.43 -11.40
N GLU A 32 3.16 0.67 -10.99
CA GLU A 32 4.20 -0.37 -10.98
C GLU A 32 3.75 -1.58 -10.15
N TRP A 33 3.28 -1.35 -8.93
CA TRP A 33 2.90 -2.43 -8.02
C TRP A 33 1.58 -3.08 -8.43
N SER A 34 0.63 -2.32 -8.99
CA SER A 34 -0.58 -2.91 -9.57
C SER A 34 -0.25 -3.86 -10.72
N ASN A 35 0.71 -3.49 -11.59
CA ASN A 35 1.12 -4.30 -12.73
C ASN A 35 1.87 -5.58 -12.35
N ARG A 36 2.46 -5.63 -11.14
CA ARG A 36 3.08 -6.86 -10.61
C ARG A 36 2.03 -7.92 -10.21
N GLY A 37 0.76 -7.53 -10.07
CA GLY A 37 -0.30 -8.41 -9.60
C GLY A 37 -0.20 -8.73 -8.11
N VAL A 38 -1.00 -9.71 -7.68
CA VAL A 38 -1.06 -10.13 -6.28
C VAL A 38 0.29 -10.74 -5.85
N ALA A 39 0.77 -10.35 -4.67
CA ALA A 39 2.02 -10.87 -4.13
C ALA A 39 1.95 -12.41 -3.92
N PRO A 40 3.03 -13.17 -4.14
CA PRO A 40 3.00 -14.64 -4.07
C PRO A 40 2.56 -15.22 -2.71
N TRP A 41 2.75 -14.47 -1.63
CA TRP A 41 2.37 -14.84 -0.26
C TRP A 41 0.97 -14.36 0.15
N ALA A 42 0.21 -13.80 -0.79
CA ALA A 42 -1.10 -13.24 -0.52
C ALA A 42 -2.16 -13.86 -1.43
N ARG A 43 -3.39 -13.86 -0.94
CA ARG A 43 -4.58 -14.21 -1.71
C ARG A 43 -5.53 -13.03 -1.69
N VAL A 44 -6.02 -12.66 -2.87
CA VAL A 44 -7.08 -11.67 -3.05
C VAL A 44 -8.34 -12.40 -3.48
N GLU A 45 -9.46 -12.13 -2.80
CA GLU A 45 -10.74 -12.79 -3.08
C GLU A 45 -11.87 -11.76 -3.18
N ASN A 46 -12.62 -11.83 -4.27
CA ASN A 46 -13.85 -11.05 -4.45
C ASN A 46 -14.92 -11.56 -3.49
N LEU A 47 -15.34 -10.71 -2.55
CA LEU A 47 -16.37 -11.03 -1.54
C LEU A 47 -17.79 -10.92 -2.08
N GLU A 48 -17.97 -10.31 -3.25
CA GLU A 48 -19.26 -10.10 -3.89
C GLU A 48 -19.20 -10.54 -5.37
N PRO A 49 -18.90 -11.83 -5.66
CA PRO A 49 -18.67 -12.30 -7.04
C PRO A 49 -19.89 -12.18 -7.96
N GLU A 50 -21.10 -12.14 -7.39
CA GLU A 50 -22.36 -11.98 -8.11
C GLU A 50 -22.66 -10.51 -8.48
N VAL A 51 -21.89 -9.55 -7.96
CA VAL A 51 -22.09 -8.12 -8.22
C VAL A 51 -21.21 -7.70 -9.40
N GLU A 52 -21.86 -7.23 -10.46
CA GLU A 52 -21.18 -6.58 -11.59
C GLU A 52 -20.43 -5.35 -11.05
N TYR A 53 -19.10 -5.30 -11.24
CA TYR A 53 -18.21 -4.28 -10.65
C TYR A 53 -18.12 -4.29 -9.13
N SER A 54 -18.05 -5.47 -8.51
CA SER A 54 -17.70 -5.59 -7.09
C SER A 54 -16.51 -4.70 -6.70
N GLU A 55 -16.64 -4.03 -5.55
CA GLU A 55 -15.58 -3.17 -4.99
C GLU A 55 -15.01 -3.74 -3.69
N LYS A 56 -15.38 -4.98 -3.31
CA LYS A 56 -15.00 -5.59 -2.05
C LYS A 56 -14.16 -6.83 -2.28
N PHE A 57 -12.86 -6.66 -2.18
CA PHE A 57 -11.88 -7.73 -2.26
C PHE A 57 -11.17 -7.86 -0.92
N SER A 58 -11.20 -9.07 -0.35
CA SER A 58 -10.43 -9.39 0.86
C SER A 58 -8.98 -9.70 0.51
N VAL A 59 -8.07 -9.42 1.45
CA VAL A 59 -6.66 -9.80 1.35
C VAL A 59 -6.33 -10.73 2.50
N SER A 60 -5.85 -11.94 2.21
CA SER A 60 -5.34 -12.89 3.20
C SER A 60 -3.85 -13.13 2.97
N ILE A 61 -3.09 -13.31 4.04
CA ILE A 61 -1.65 -13.57 3.99
C ILE A 61 -1.39 -15.02 4.39
N GLU A 62 -0.49 -15.68 3.67
CA GLU A 62 -0.11 -17.06 3.95
C GLU A 62 0.46 -17.20 5.37
N GLY A 63 -0.06 -18.18 6.11
CA GLY A 63 0.33 -18.46 7.50
C GLY A 63 -0.47 -17.69 8.56
N GLU A 64 -1.38 -16.80 8.16
CA GLU A 64 -2.23 -16.06 9.08
C GLU A 64 -3.66 -16.61 9.12
N SER A 65 -4.30 -16.51 10.28
CA SER A 65 -5.61 -17.14 10.52
C SER A 65 -6.81 -16.35 9.99
N GLY A 66 -6.62 -15.15 9.45
CA GLY A 66 -7.71 -14.30 8.98
C GLY A 66 -7.27 -13.31 7.91
N ASP A 67 -8.25 -12.73 7.22
CA ASP A 67 -8.01 -11.66 6.26
C ASP A 67 -7.59 -10.36 6.97
N ARG A 68 -6.95 -9.47 6.22
CA ARG A 68 -6.50 -8.13 6.69
C ARG A 68 -7.57 -7.05 6.51
N GLY A 69 -8.74 -7.41 6.01
CA GLY A 69 -9.82 -6.51 5.64
C GLY A 69 -10.17 -6.61 4.17
N TRP A 70 -11.09 -5.75 3.75
CA TRP A 70 -11.55 -5.65 2.37
C TRP A 70 -11.19 -4.29 1.77
N MET A 71 -11.01 -4.19 0.46
CA MET A 71 -10.73 -2.94 -0.26
C MET A 71 -11.05 -3.13 -1.75
N LYS A 72 -10.89 -2.08 -2.58
CA LYS A 72 -11.06 -2.22 -4.03
C LYS A 72 -9.96 -3.12 -4.60
N GLU A 73 -10.21 -3.75 -5.74
CA GLU A 73 -9.30 -4.73 -6.33
C GLU A 73 -7.86 -4.21 -6.48
N ARG A 74 -7.70 -3.01 -7.05
CA ARG A 74 -6.39 -2.38 -7.22
C ARG A 74 -5.69 -2.15 -5.88
N ASP A 75 -6.44 -1.67 -4.89
CA ASP A 75 -5.92 -1.43 -3.54
C ASP A 75 -5.53 -2.75 -2.88
N ALA A 76 -6.27 -3.83 -3.11
CA ALA A 76 -5.98 -5.16 -2.58
C ALA A 76 -4.68 -5.72 -3.17
N ILE A 77 -4.46 -5.52 -4.47
CA ILE A 77 -3.22 -5.88 -5.16
C ILE A 77 -2.03 -5.09 -4.57
N ILE A 78 -2.14 -3.76 -4.45
CA ILE A 78 -1.10 -2.92 -3.86
C ILE A 78 -0.85 -3.33 -2.41
N PHE A 79 -1.91 -3.49 -1.62
CA PHE A 79 -1.82 -3.83 -0.21
C PHE A 79 -1.13 -5.19 0.00
N SER A 80 -1.35 -6.16 -0.89
CA SER A 80 -0.67 -7.46 -0.85
C SER A 80 0.86 -7.37 -0.89
N GLN A 81 1.41 -6.33 -1.53
CA GLN A 81 2.85 -6.07 -1.61
C GLN A 81 3.41 -5.50 -0.30
N ILE A 82 2.60 -4.74 0.46
CA ILE A 82 3.05 -4.06 1.69
C ILE A 82 2.70 -4.81 2.97
N ALA A 83 1.69 -5.69 2.94
CA ALA A 83 1.10 -6.27 4.16
C ALA A 83 2.10 -6.99 5.07
N ARG A 84 3.15 -7.61 4.51
CA ARG A 84 4.19 -8.32 5.29
C ARG A 84 5.35 -7.43 5.74
N LEU A 85 5.45 -6.20 5.23
CA LEU A 85 6.53 -5.29 5.61
C LEU A 85 6.25 -4.74 7.01
N ALA A 86 7.31 -4.55 7.80
CA ALA A 86 7.26 -3.62 8.92
C ALA A 86 7.08 -2.18 8.40
N TYR A 87 6.58 -1.29 9.26
CA TYR A 87 6.36 0.10 8.90
C TYR A 87 7.67 0.76 8.43
N GLU A 88 8.76 0.55 9.17
CA GLU A 88 10.07 1.12 8.90
C GLU A 88 10.67 0.58 7.59
N GLU A 89 10.44 -0.70 7.27
CA GLU A 89 10.86 -1.31 6.02
C GLU A 89 10.11 -0.71 4.83
N LEU A 90 8.81 -0.46 5.00
CA LEU A 90 7.99 0.21 3.99
C LEU A 90 8.45 1.67 3.80
N ASP A 91 8.66 2.43 4.88
CA ASP A 91 9.15 3.82 4.81
C ASP A 91 10.49 3.89 4.08
N ALA A 92 11.45 3.03 4.42
CA ALA A 92 12.74 2.97 3.74
C ALA A 92 12.60 2.69 2.24
N LYS A 93 11.74 1.73 1.85
CA LYS A 93 11.47 1.40 0.45
C LYS A 93 10.81 2.56 -0.30
N LEU A 94 9.85 3.23 0.32
CA LEU A 94 9.14 4.36 -0.28
C LEU A 94 10.02 5.60 -0.41
N ARG A 95 11.16 5.67 0.25
CA ARG A 95 12.14 6.76 0.09
C ARG A 95 13.25 6.43 -0.90
N GLU A 96 13.29 5.21 -1.42
CA GLU A 96 14.33 4.80 -2.35
C GLU A 96 14.28 5.65 -3.63
N GLY A 97 15.39 6.34 -3.92
CA GLY A 97 15.50 7.25 -5.05
C GLY A 97 14.87 8.64 -4.82
N ILE A 98 14.29 8.91 -3.64
CA ILE A 98 13.91 10.28 -3.27
C ILE A 98 15.10 10.98 -2.60
N PRO A 99 15.44 12.22 -3.00
CA PRO A 99 16.45 13.00 -2.33
C PRO A 99 16.11 13.24 -0.84
N PRO A 100 17.03 12.95 0.12
CA PRO A 100 16.78 13.11 1.55
C PRO A 100 16.31 14.51 1.96
N GLU A 101 16.75 15.54 1.22
CA GLU A 101 16.42 16.95 1.47
C GLU A 101 14.91 17.25 1.43
N TRP A 102 14.10 16.42 0.78
CA TRP A 102 12.64 16.57 0.77
C TRP A 102 11.97 16.20 2.09
N PHE A 103 12.71 15.55 2.99
CA PHE A 103 12.23 15.11 4.30
C PHE A 103 12.85 15.92 5.45
N THR A 104 13.78 16.83 5.16
CA THR A 104 14.33 17.75 6.13
C THR A 104 13.50 19.03 6.19
N LEU A 105 12.91 19.30 7.35
CA LEU A 105 12.34 20.61 7.67
C LEU A 105 13.46 21.50 8.21
N GLU A 106 13.90 22.47 7.41
CA GLU A 106 14.72 23.56 7.92
C GLU A 106 13.81 24.50 8.72
N ILE A 107 13.76 24.29 10.03
CA ILE A 107 13.12 25.24 10.93
C ILE A 107 14.12 26.38 11.13
N ALA A 108 13.90 27.49 10.43
CA ALA A 108 14.64 28.71 10.71
C ALA A 108 14.26 29.20 12.11
N GLU A 109 15.25 29.31 13.01
CA GLU A 109 15.08 30.02 14.28
C GLU A 109 14.84 31.50 13.96
N ALA A 110 13.74 32.04 14.49
CA ALA A 110 13.29 33.43 14.30
C ALA A 110 14.01 34.40 15.24
#